data_AF-A0A1G8H8M9-F1
#
_entry.id   AF-A0A1G8H8M9-F1
#
_cell.length_a   1.000
_cell.length_b   1.000
_cell.length_c   1.000
_cell.angle_alpha   90.00
_cell.angle_beta   90.00
_cell.angle_gamma   90.00
#
_symmetry.space_group_name_H-M   'P 1'
#
loop_
_entity.id
_entity.type
_entity.pdbx_description
1 polymer ?
#
loop_
_entity_poly.entity_id
_entity_poly.type
_entity_poly.pdbx_seq_one_letter_code
_entity_poly.pdbx_strand_id
1 'polypeptide(L)'
;MIVPKGKLIIIGGAVDMGSNVTLQEHILQPDYIKFFEQGILRRIINESAKHEGSQIEVITTASQIPELVGAEYIKAFGQLNVTNVNVLHIKSREDAGNKAYLDRIRKADVVMFSGGDQLRLTAIFGGTEFLQILKQRYQKENFVIAGTSAGAAAASTHMIYRGQSNEALVKGEVQITAGLGFIDSVIVDTHFVQRGRIGRLMYAVATNPGILGIGLGEDTGLLITEGYMMEAIGSGLIILVDGRNIVSTNIYDVELGSPISIENLRVHVMSIFDKYDLIQHRLLIKKSVKVEEGVFIHAPGSNLLQ
;
A
#
# COMPACT_ATOMS: atom_id res chain seq x y z
N MET A 1 -6.16 7.91 -21.96
CA MET A 1 -6.37 7.47 -20.57
C MET A 1 -7.15 8.53 -19.83
N ILE A 2 -8.12 8.14 -19.01
CA ILE A 2 -8.78 9.07 -18.08
C ILE A 2 -7.82 9.23 -16.89
N VAL A 3 -7.41 10.45 -16.60
CA VAL A 3 -6.58 10.77 -15.44
C VAL A 3 -7.51 10.83 -14.20
N PRO A 4 -7.33 9.95 -13.20
CA PRO A 4 -8.16 9.98 -12.00
C PRO A 4 -7.95 11.29 -11.24
N LYS A 5 -9.06 11.88 -10.80
CA LYS A 5 -9.02 13.06 -9.90
C LYS A 5 -8.72 12.69 -8.45
N GLY A 6 -9.03 11.45 -8.07
CA GLY A 6 -8.74 10.91 -6.75
C GLY A 6 -7.27 10.55 -6.60
N LYS A 7 -6.90 10.22 -5.36
CA LYS A 7 -5.54 9.85 -4.98
C LYS A 7 -5.54 8.46 -4.38
N LEU A 8 -4.50 7.69 -4.69
CA LEU A 8 -4.32 6.35 -4.15
C LEU A 8 -3.10 6.34 -3.23
N ILE A 9 -3.23 5.80 -2.03
CA ILE A 9 -2.12 5.61 -1.09
C ILE A 9 -1.97 4.11 -0.81
N ILE A 10 -0.82 3.54 -1.16
CA ILE A 10 -0.51 2.13 -0.91
C ILE A 10 0.63 2.02 0.11
N ILE A 11 0.45 1.18 1.13
CA ILE A 11 1.35 1.08 2.28
C ILE A 11 1.80 -0.37 2.49
N GLY A 12 3.09 -0.57 2.76
CA GLY A 12 3.70 -1.90 2.85
C GLY A 12 3.33 -2.73 4.08
N GLY A 13 2.56 -2.20 5.02
CA GLY A 13 2.17 -2.91 6.26
C GLY A 13 2.76 -2.27 7.51
N ALA A 14 2.32 -2.75 8.68
CA ALA A 14 2.73 -2.27 10.00
C ALA A 14 2.87 -0.73 10.07
N VAL A 15 1.80 -0.04 9.62
CA VAL A 15 1.74 1.42 9.61
C VAL A 15 1.80 1.92 11.05
N ASP A 16 2.56 2.98 11.30
CA ASP A 16 2.51 3.61 12.62
C ASP A 16 1.10 4.17 12.90
N MET A 17 0.46 3.61 13.91
CA MET A 17 -0.89 3.97 14.38
C MET A 17 -0.85 4.87 15.62
N GLY A 18 0.35 5.25 16.08
CA GLY A 18 0.54 5.92 17.36
C GLY A 18 0.50 4.92 18.52
N SER A 19 1.51 4.96 19.39
CA SER A 19 1.54 4.13 20.60
C SER A 19 0.68 4.72 21.73
N ASN A 20 0.28 3.85 22.67
CA ASN A 20 -0.35 4.22 23.94
C ASN A 20 0.69 4.81 24.90
N VAL A 21 1.35 5.89 24.49
CA VAL A 21 2.27 6.58 25.38
C VAL A 21 1.42 7.09 26.56
N THR A 22 1.69 6.71 27.80
CA THR A 22 1.01 7.36 28.94
C THR A 22 1.48 8.81 29.05
N LEU A 23 0.74 9.72 29.69
CA LEU A 23 1.15 11.12 29.91
C LEU A 23 2.58 11.27 30.47
N GLN A 24 3.07 10.24 31.16
CA GLN A 24 4.42 10.19 31.74
C GLN A 24 5.49 9.82 30.72
N GLU A 25 5.19 8.89 29.80
CA GLU A 25 6.06 8.57 28.67
C GLU A 25 6.05 9.68 27.59
N HIS A 26 4.98 10.48 27.52
CA HIS A 26 4.87 11.66 26.64
C HIS A 26 5.93 12.71 26.97
N ILE A 27 6.23 12.89 28.26
CA ILE A 27 7.27 13.81 28.74
C ILE A 27 8.67 13.27 28.40
N LEU A 28 8.80 11.95 28.28
CA LEU A 28 10.07 11.26 28.03
C LEU A 28 10.40 11.09 26.53
N GLN A 29 9.40 11.09 25.64
CA GLN A 29 9.59 10.92 24.19
C GLN A 29 8.78 11.93 23.34
N PRO A 30 9.02 13.24 23.47
CA PRO A 30 8.29 14.28 22.74
C PRO A 30 8.45 14.19 21.21
N ASP A 31 9.54 13.60 20.71
CA ASP A 31 9.77 13.46 19.27
C ASP A 31 8.88 12.38 18.63
N TYR A 32 8.42 11.38 19.38
CA TYR A 32 7.55 10.31 18.85
C TYR A 32 6.20 10.85 18.34
N ILE A 33 5.64 11.86 19.02
CA ILE A 33 4.40 12.52 18.59
C ILE A 33 4.62 13.31 17.29
N LYS A 34 5.78 13.98 17.15
CA LYS A 34 6.14 14.65 15.90
C LYS A 34 6.26 13.65 14.75
N PHE A 35 6.80 12.46 14.99
CA PHE A 35 6.88 11.40 13.98
C PHE A 35 5.48 10.91 13.56
N PHE A 36 4.58 10.66 14.51
CA PHE A 36 3.21 10.24 14.20
C PHE A 36 2.41 11.34 13.46
N GLU A 37 2.56 12.61 13.86
CA GLU A 37 1.99 13.77 13.15
C GLU A 37 2.60 14.00 11.77
N GLN A 38 3.76 13.40 11.46
CA GLN A 38 4.38 13.40 10.13
C GLN A 38 4.18 12.07 9.39
N GLY A 39 3.50 11.11 10.02
CA GLY A 39 3.34 9.75 9.53
C GLY A 39 2.35 9.61 8.38
N ILE A 40 2.22 8.39 7.87
CA ILE A 40 1.40 8.10 6.69
C ILE A 40 -0.09 8.40 6.94
N LEU A 41 -0.61 8.16 8.15
CA LEU A 41 -1.99 8.48 8.48
C LEU A 41 -2.27 9.99 8.41
N ARG A 42 -1.35 10.82 8.91
CA ARG A 42 -1.44 12.27 8.70
C ARG A 42 -1.42 12.60 7.22
N ARG A 43 -0.56 11.94 6.44
CA ARG A 43 -0.52 12.18 4.99
C ARG A 43 -1.87 11.87 4.33
N ILE A 44 -2.56 10.80 4.71
CA ILE A 44 -3.92 10.49 4.21
C ILE A 44 -4.88 11.65 4.49
N ILE A 45 -4.85 12.22 5.71
CA ILE A 45 -5.69 13.36 6.10
C ILE A 45 -5.36 14.59 5.26
N ASN A 46 -4.08 14.92 5.13
CA ASN A 46 -3.62 16.08 4.37
C ASN A 46 -4.03 16.01 2.89
N GLU A 47 -4.06 14.80 2.33
CA GLU A 47 -4.43 14.58 0.93
C GLU A 47 -5.95 14.59 0.69
N SER A 48 -6.75 14.41 1.74
CA SER A 48 -8.21 14.52 1.70
C SER A 48 -8.66 15.98 1.59
N ALA A 49 -9.71 16.23 0.81
CA ALA A 49 -10.24 17.56 0.56
C ALA A 49 -10.72 18.30 1.83
N LYS A 50 -11.13 17.56 2.86
CA LYS A 50 -11.66 18.12 4.11
C LYS A 50 -10.69 18.06 5.29
N HIS A 51 -9.46 17.59 5.09
CA HIS A 51 -8.48 17.44 6.16
C HIS A 51 -9.07 16.75 7.39
N GLU A 52 -8.97 17.32 8.59
CA GLU A 52 -9.49 16.76 9.84
C GLU A 52 -11.03 16.60 9.84
N GLY A 53 -11.75 17.35 8.99
CA GLY A 53 -13.19 17.24 8.80
C GLY A 53 -13.64 16.10 7.87
N SER A 54 -12.72 15.25 7.44
CA SER A 54 -12.99 14.14 6.52
C SER A 54 -13.86 13.05 7.14
N GLN A 55 -14.79 12.51 6.37
CA GLN A 55 -15.46 11.25 6.68
C GLN A 55 -14.59 10.07 6.21
N ILE A 56 -14.08 9.29 7.15
CA ILE A 56 -13.23 8.13 6.86
C ILE A 56 -14.03 6.84 7.06
N GLU A 57 -13.98 5.96 6.06
CA GLU A 57 -14.55 4.62 6.13
C GLU A 57 -13.42 3.58 6.09
N VAL A 58 -13.20 2.89 7.21
CA VAL A 58 -12.19 1.83 7.35
C VAL A 58 -12.83 0.49 6.99
N ILE A 59 -12.30 -0.16 5.95
CA ILE A 59 -12.76 -1.47 5.48
C ILE A 59 -11.86 -2.53 6.08
N THR A 60 -12.44 -3.35 6.96
CA THR A 60 -11.72 -4.39 7.71
C THR A 60 -11.87 -5.79 7.11
N THR A 61 -12.43 -5.90 5.90
CA THR A 61 -12.76 -7.16 5.22
C THR A 61 -11.59 -8.13 5.08
N ALA A 62 -10.36 -7.63 4.89
CA ALA A 62 -9.18 -8.48 4.79
C ALA A 62 -8.79 -9.14 6.13
N SER A 63 -9.10 -8.48 7.25
CA SER A 63 -8.64 -8.88 8.59
C SER A 63 -9.39 -10.11 9.11
N GLN A 64 -8.67 -10.94 9.85
CA GLN A 64 -9.25 -12.05 10.64
C GLN A 64 -9.73 -11.59 12.03
N ILE A 65 -9.35 -10.37 12.44
CA ILE A 65 -9.73 -9.74 13.71
C ILE A 65 -10.28 -8.32 13.43
N PRO A 66 -11.37 -8.21 12.64
CA PRO A 66 -11.80 -6.93 12.07
C PRO A 66 -12.26 -5.93 13.14
N GLU A 67 -12.80 -6.38 14.27
CA GLU A 67 -13.25 -5.53 15.37
C GLU A 67 -12.07 -4.81 16.05
N LEU A 68 -10.98 -5.53 16.33
CA LEU A 68 -9.77 -4.95 16.93
C LEU A 68 -9.11 -3.95 15.98
N VAL A 69 -8.88 -4.36 14.73
CA VAL A 69 -8.24 -3.51 13.71
C VAL A 69 -9.07 -2.25 13.47
N GLY A 70 -10.39 -2.35 13.42
CA GLY A 70 -11.27 -1.19 13.28
C GLY A 70 -11.13 -0.21 14.45
N ALA A 71 -11.09 -0.71 15.69
CA ALA A 71 -10.91 0.12 16.87
C ALA A 71 -9.54 0.83 16.89
N GLU A 72 -8.47 0.15 16.46
CA GLU A 72 -7.13 0.73 16.34
C GLU A 72 -7.11 1.90 15.34
N TYR A 73 -7.72 1.74 14.15
CA TYR A 73 -7.79 2.84 13.19
C TYR A 73 -8.64 4.02 13.67
N ILE A 74 -9.79 3.76 14.31
CA ILE A 74 -10.62 4.83 14.91
C ILE A 74 -9.78 5.64 15.89
N LYS A 75 -9.04 4.95 16.75
CA LYS A 75 -8.17 5.58 17.75
C LYS A 75 -7.05 6.38 17.11
N ALA A 76 -6.33 5.79 16.15
CA ALA A 76 -5.20 6.43 15.48
C ALA A 76 -5.61 7.71 14.75
N PHE A 77 -6.69 7.66 13.96
CA PHE A 77 -7.23 8.85 13.31
C PHE A 77 -7.79 9.87 14.32
N GLY A 78 -8.36 9.41 15.43
CA GLY A 78 -8.80 10.27 16.54
C GLY A 78 -7.66 11.06 17.19
N GLN A 79 -6.49 10.45 17.36
CA GLN A 79 -5.27 11.13 17.82
C GLN A 79 -4.81 12.23 16.84
N LEU A 80 -5.19 12.13 15.57
CA LEU A 80 -4.93 13.14 14.53
C LEU A 80 -6.11 14.12 14.34
N ASN A 81 -6.99 14.22 15.34
CA ASN A 81 -8.16 15.10 15.39
C ASN A 81 -9.25 14.81 14.33
N VAL A 82 -9.26 13.62 13.72
CA VAL A 82 -10.36 13.19 12.85
C VAL A 82 -11.39 12.45 13.68
N THR A 83 -12.57 13.04 13.82
CA THR A 83 -13.64 12.48 14.67
C THR A 83 -14.66 11.63 13.89
N ASN A 84 -14.74 11.78 12.56
CA ASN A 84 -15.71 11.07 11.73
C ASN A 84 -15.08 9.83 11.07
N VAL A 85 -14.65 8.89 11.90
CA VAL A 85 -14.04 7.62 11.48
C VAL A 85 -15.00 6.49 11.79
N ASN A 86 -15.43 5.79 10.74
CA ASN A 86 -16.37 4.68 10.86
C ASN A 86 -15.76 3.41 10.25
N VAL A 87 -16.30 2.25 10.63
CA VAL A 87 -15.82 0.95 10.16
C VAL A 87 -16.91 0.25 9.35
N LEU A 88 -16.51 -0.34 8.22
CA LEU A 88 -17.34 -1.18 7.36
C LEU A 88 -16.89 -2.64 7.52
N HIS A 89 -17.70 -3.43 8.22
CA HIS A 89 -17.48 -4.86 8.43
C HIS A 89 -18.18 -5.69 7.35
N ILE A 90 -17.63 -5.65 6.13
CA ILE A 90 -18.19 -6.40 5.00
C ILE A 90 -17.59 -7.80 5.03
N LYS A 91 -18.39 -8.80 5.40
CA LYS A 91 -17.94 -10.19 5.61
C LYS A 91 -18.28 -11.09 4.42
N SER A 92 -19.25 -10.70 3.59
CA SER A 92 -19.68 -11.44 2.40
C SER A 92 -19.97 -10.54 1.18
N ARG A 93 -20.29 -11.18 0.04
CA ARG A 93 -20.69 -10.46 -1.19
C ARG A 93 -22.06 -9.79 -1.03
N GLU A 94 -22.95 -10.39 -0.26
CA GLU A 94 -24.27 -9.84 0.07
C GLU A 94 -24.13 -8.57 0.90
N ASP A 95 -23.21 -8.55 1.88
CA ASP A 95 -22.88 -7.34 2.64
C ASP A 95 -22.37 -6.22 1.72
N ALA A 96 -21.56 -6.55 0.71
CA ALA A 96 -21.06 -5.57 -0.26
C ALA A 96 -22.21 -4.94 -1.09
N GLY A 97 -23.35 -5.61 -1.22
CA GLY A 97 -24.57 -5.08 -1.83
C GLY A 97 -25.50 -4.35 -0.85
N ASN A 98 -25.15 -4.27 0.43
CA ASN A 98 -25.99 -3.62 1.44
C ASN A 98 -26.10 -2.11 1.16
N LYS A 99 -27.34 -1.63 0.98
CA LYS A 99 -27.62 -0.23 0.65
C LYS A 99 -27.02 0.77 1.63
N ALA A 100 -27.02 0.47 2.94
CA ALA A 100 -26.45 1.36 3.95
C ALA A 100 -24.92 1.49 3.81
N TYR A 101 -24.23 0.42 3.43
CA TYR A 101 -22.78 0.47 3.16
C TYR A 101 -22.48 1.22 1.87
N LEU A 102 -23.26 0.99 0.82
CA LEU A 102 -23.15 1.74 -0.44
C LEU A 102 -23.36 3.24 -0.22
N ASP A 103 -24.34 3.63 0.59
CA ASP A 103 -24.62 5.03 0.91
C ASP A 103 -23.49 5.68 1.73
N ARG A 104 -22.83 4.91 2.61
CA ARG A 104 -21.65 5.38 3.36
C ARG A 104 -20.46 5.63 2.43
N ILE A 105 -20.11 4.68 1.57
CA ILE A 105 -18.99 4.87 0.63
C ILE A 105 -19.26 5.88 -0.48
N ARG A 106 -20.51 6.30 -0.71
CA ARG A 106 -20.85 7.44 -1.57
C ARG A 106 -20.55 8.80 -0.91
N LYS A 107 -20.56 8.85 0.43
CA LYS A 107 -20.38 10.08 1.22
C LYS A 107 -18.98 10.25 1.79
N ALA A 108 -18.24 9.15 1.95
CA ALA A 108 -16.88 9.15 2.49
C ALA A 108 -15.93 10.09 1.72
N ASP A 109 -15.00 10.74 2.40
CA ASP A 109 -13.92 11.50 1.75
C ASP A 109 -12.66 10.61 1.58
N VAL A 110 -12.52 9.63 2.48
CA VAL A 110 -11.42 8.66 2.50
C VAL A 110 -11.97 7.25 2.71
N VAL A 111 -11.46 6.29 1.97
CA VAL A 111 -11.62 4.86 2.26
C VAL A 111 -10.27 4.23 2.57
N MET A 112 -10.15 3.52 3.69
CA MET A 112 -8.92 2.84 4.11
C MET A 112 -9.12 1.34 4.18
N PHE A 113 -8.46 0.58 3.31
CA PHE A 113 -8.44 -0.88 3.35
C PHE A 113 -7.37 -1.38 4.33
N SER A 114 -7.78 -2.16 5.34
CA SER A 114 -6.86 -2.75 6.30
C SER A 114 -6.03 -3.90 5.69
N GLY A 115 -5.02 -4.35 6.45
CA GLY A 115 -4.27 -5.57 6.16
C GLY A 115 -5.08 -6.85 6.44
N GLY A 116 -4.47 -7.99 6.11
CA GLY A 116 -5.05 -9.33 6.27
C GLY A 116 -4.84 -10.20 5.02
N ASP A 117 -5.92 -10.75 4.47
CA ASP A 117 -5.90 -11.54 3.24
C ASP A 117 -6.42 -10.74 2.03
N GLN A 118 -5.55 -10.51 1.05
CA GLN A 118 -5.88 -9.80 -0.19
C GLN A 118 -6.81 -10.57 -1.12
N LEU A 119 -6.81 -11.92 -1.11
CA LEU A 119 -7.78 -12.70 -1.86
C LEU A 119 -9.20 -12.44 -1.36
N ARG A 120 -9.37 -12.35 -0.04
CA ARG A 120 -10.67 -12.08 0.57
C ARG A 120 -11.26 -10.75 0.08
N LEU A 121 -10.44 -9.71 -0.10
CA LEU A 121 -10.86 -8.44 -0.70
C LEU A 121 -11.38 -8.65 -2.13
N THR A 122 -10.59 -9.28 -3.00
CA THR A 122 -10.95 -9.47 -4.41
C THR A 122 -12.15 -10.39 -4.60
N ALA A 123 -12.27 -11.45 -3.80
CA ALA A 123 -13.39 -12.39 -3.86
C ALA A 123 -14.72 -11.76 -3.41
N ILE A 124 -14.68 -10.86 -2.42
CA ILE A 124 -15.88 -10.19 -1.90
C ILE A 124 -16.27 -8.98 -2.77
N PHE A 125 -15.31 -8.15 -3.17
CA PHE A 125 -15.59 -6.89 -3.88
C PHE A 125 -15.56 -7.01 -5.41
N GLY A 126 -14.93 -8.04 -5.96
CA GLY A 126 -14.81 -8.23 -7.40
C GLY A 126 -16.17 -8.26 -8.09
N GLY A 127 -16.37 -7.34 -9.04
CA GLY A 127 -17.61 -7.23 -9.82
C GLY A 127 -18.84 -6.69 -9.07
N THR A 128 -18.71 -6.23 -7.82
CA THR A 128 -19.85 -5.69 -7.05
C THR A 128 -20.06 -4.19 -7.30
N GLU A 129 -21.26 -3.70 -7.01
CA GLU A 129 -21.58 -2.27 -7.04
C GLU A 129 -20.65 -1.46 -6.10
N PHE A 130 -20.27 -2.04 -4.96
CA PHE A 130 -19.34 -1.43 -4.01
C PHE A 130 -18.02 -1.02 -4.68
N LEU A 131 -17.35 -1.95 -5.37
CA LEU A 131 -16.10 -1.66 -6.06
C LEU A 131 -16.31 -0.68 -7.21
N GLN A 132 -17.44 -0.79 -7.92
CA GLN A 132 -17.77 0.13 -9.01
C GLN A 132 -17.91 1.57 -8.49
N ILE A 133 -18.57 1.80 -7.35
CA ILE A 133 -18.66 3.13 -6.72
C ILE A 133 -17.27 3.64 -6.39
N LEU A 134 -16.43 2.86 -5.70
CA LEU A 134 -15.08 3.30 -5.35
C LEU A 134 -14.24 3.68 -6.57
N LYS A 135 -14.28 2.88 -7.64
CA LYS A 135 -13.60 3.19 -8.91
C LYS A 135 -14.13 4.46 -9.55
N GLN A 136 -15.45 4.65 -9.60
CA GLN A 136 -16.05 5.84 -10.19
C GLN A 136 -15.67 7.10 -9.41
N ARG A 137 -15.70 7.05 -8.07
CA ARG A 137 -15.30 8.16 -7.21
C ARG A 137 -13.82 8.49 -7.35
N TYR A 138 -12.95 7.48 -7.33
CA TYR A 138 -11.52 7.66 -7.58
C TYR A 138 -11.25 8.32 -8.95
N GLN A 139 -12.01 7.97 -9.97
CA GLN A 139 -11.85 8.58 -11.29
C GLN A 139 -12.38 10.02 -11.37
N LYS A 140 -13.49 10.33 -10.69
CA LYS A 140 -14.29 11.55 -10.94
C LYS A 140 -14.26 12.60 -9.83
N GLU A 141 -13.79 12.27 -8.64
CA GLU A 141 -13.89 13.10 -7.44
C GLU A 141 -12.54 13.28 -6.75
N ASN A 142 -12.40 14.32 -5.92
CA ASN A 142 -11.25 14.47 -5.02
C ASN A 142 -11.44 13.53 -3.81
N PHE A 143 -11.20 12.24 -4.05
CA PHE A 143 -11.46 11.13 -3.14
C PHE A 143 -10.16 10.36 -2.89
N VAL A 144 -9.90 9.98 -1.64
CA VAL A 144 -8.69 9.22 -1.29
C VAL A 144 -9.04 7.75 -1.04
N ILE A 145 -8.36 6.86 -1.76
CA ILE A 145 -8.33 5.43 -1.45
C ILE A 145 -6.97 5.14 -0.84
N ALA A 146 -6.95 4.56 0.35
CA ALA A 146 -5.74 4.09 1.01
C ALA A 146 -5.83 2.59 1.28
N GLY A 147 -4.69 1.89 1.28
CA GLY A 147 -4.64 0.48 1.61
C GLY A 147 -3.30 0.08 2.19
N THR A 148 -3.30 -0.75 3.24
CA THR A 148 -2.07 -1.28 3.84
C THR A 148 -1.97 -2.79 3.70
N SER A 149 -0.76 -3.33 3.51
CA SER A 149 -0.50 -4.76 3.40
C SER A 149 -1.39 -5.42 2.33
N ALA A 150 -2.39 -6.21 2.73
CA ALA A 150 -3.37 -6.77 1.81
C ALA A 150 -4.11 -5.72 0.96
N GLY A 151 -4.50 -4.59 1.56
CA GLY A 151 -5.15 -3.49 0.84
C GLY A 151 -4.26 -2.86 -0.24
N ALA A 152 -2.96 -2.77 0.02
CA ALA A 152 -1.99 -2.28 -0.97
C ALA A 152 -1.73 -3.30 -2.09
N ALA A 153 -1.54 -4.58 -1.73
CA ALA A 153 -1.36 -5.66 -2.70
C ALA A 153 -2.57 -5.79 -3.64
N ALA A 154 -3.78 -5.62 -3.11
CA ALA A 154 -5.03 -5.66 -3.87
C ALA A 154 -5.30 -4.38 -4.68
N ALA A 155 -4.55 -3.29 -4.50
CA ALA A 155 -4.86 -2.03 -5.17
C ALA A 155 -4.58 -2.07 -6.68
N SER A 156 -3.61 -2.86 -7.12
CA SER A 156 -3.23 -2.99 -8.52
C SER A 156 -4.13 -3.94 -9.31
N THR A 157 -4.13 -3.83 -10.64
CA THR A 157 -4.84 -4.79 -11.53
C THR A 157 -4.29 -6.20 -11.38
N HIS A 158 -2.97 -6.35 -11.26
CA HIS A 158 -2.29 -7.63 -11.01
C HIS A 158 -1.88 -7.71 -9.54
N MET A 159 -2.12 -8.84 -8.90
CA MET A 159 -1.92 -9.02 -7.47
C MET A 159 -1.23 -10.35 -7.18
N ILE A 160 -0.13 -10.31 -6.43
CA ILE A 160 0.48 -11.51 -5.86
C ILE A 160 -0.38 -11.96 -4.68
N TYR A 161 -0.90 -13.18 -4.74
CA TYR A 161 -1.72 -13.71 -3.65
C TYR A 161 -1.07 -14.88 -2.92
N ARG A 162 -0.10 -15.55 -3.55
CA ARG A 162 0.69 -16.62 -2.94
C ARG A 162 2.11 -16.62 -3.51
N GLY A 163 3.05 -17.03 -2.67
CA GLY A 163 4.43 -17.30 -3.06
C GLY A 163 5.39 -17.16 -1.88
N GLN A 164 6.13 -18.22 -1.61
CA GLN A 164 7.15 -18.25 -0.57
C GLN A 164 8.44 -17.61 -1.09
N SER A 165 9.16 -16.90 -0.22
CA SER A 165 10.35 -16.14 -0.63
C SER A 165 11.55 -17.04 -1.00
N ASN A 166 11.68 -18.20 -0.34
CA ASN A 166 12.80 -19.14 -0.50
C ASN A 166 12.80 -19.87 -1.85
N GLU A 167 11.62 -20.08 -2.46
CA GLU A 167 11.45 -20.86 -3.68
C GLU A 167 10.86 -20.01 -4.82
N ALA A 168 10.80 -18.69 -4.64
CA ALA A 168 10.10 -17.79 -5.54
C ALA A 168 10.59 -17.81 -7.00
N LEU A 169 11.84 -18.19 -7.26
CA LEU A 169 12.42 -18.31 -8.60
C LEU A 169 12.28 -19.72 -9.19
N VAL A 170 11.28 -20.47 -8.72
CA VAL A 170 10.86 -21.74 -9.29
C VAL A 170 9.52 -21.54 -10.00
N LYS A 171 9.39 -22.05 -11.23
CA LYS A 171 8.17 -21.88 -12.03
C LYS A 171 6.98 -22.54 -11.33
N GLY A 172 5.94 -21.74 -11.05
CA GLY A 172 4.71 -22.18 -10.38
C GLY A 172 4.60 -21.75 -8.91
N GLU A 173 5.68 -21.31 -8.28
CA GLU A 173 5.68 -20.98 -6.84
C GLU A 173 5.03 -19.63 -6.51
N VAL A 174 5.01 -18.69 -7.47
CA VAL A 174 4.35 -17.41 -7.32
C VAL A 174 3.03 -17.42 -8.08
N GLN A 175 1.94 -17.12 -7.38
CA GLN A 175 0.61 -17.09 -7.95
C GLN A 175 0.10 -15.65 -8.00
N ILE A 176 -0.28 -15.24 -9.20
CA ILE A 176 -0.78 -13.90 -9.52
C ILE A 176 -2.23 -14.03 -9.97
N THR A 177 -3.08 -13.10 -9.52
CA THR A 177 -4.48 -13.00 -9.94
C THR A 177 -4.87 -11.54 -10.12
N ALA A 178 -6.12 -11.28 -10.47
CA ALA A 178 -6.66 -9.93 -10.57
C ALA A 178 -6.83 -9.31 -9.17
N GLY A 179 -6.36 -8.07 -8.99
CA GLY A 179 -6.65 -7.24 -7.83
C GLY A 179 -7.94 -6.41 -8.00
N LEU A 180 -8.11 -5.40 -7.15
CA LEU A 180 -9.21 -4.44 -7.21
C LEU A 180 -9.06 -3.47 -8.39
N GLY A 181 -7.84 -3.22 -8.88
CA GLY A 181 -7.59 -2.44 -10.10
C GLY A 181 -7.94 -0.96 -9.96
N PHE A 182 -7.39 -0.30 -8.94
CA PHE A 182 -7.35 1.17 -8.81
C PHE A 182 -6.17 1.79 -9.57
N ILE A 183 -5.09 1.01 -9.75
CA ILE A 183 -3.95 1.36 -10.60
C ILE A 183 -3.58 0.19 -11.50
N ASP A 184 -3.21 0.50 -12.73
CA ASP A 184 -2.75 -0.49 -13.71
C ASP A 184 -1.24 -0.39 -13.95
N SER A 185 -0.69 -1.31 -14.74
CA SER A 185 0.73 -1.33 -15.12
C SER A 185 1.72 -1.45 -13.95
N VAL A 186 1.24 -1.89 -12.79
CA VAL A 186 2.06 -2.16 -11.59
C VAL A 186 1.63 -3.45 -10.91
N ILE A 187 2.53 -4.03 -10.11
CA ILE A 187 2.20 -5.07 -9.12
C ILE A 187 2.87 -4.75 -7.79
N VAL A 188 2.09 -4.82 -6.72
CA VAL A 188 2.53 -4.42 -5.39
C VAL A 188 2.81 -5.63 -4.52
N ASP A 189 3.96 -5.60 -3.84
CA ASP A 189 4.34 -6.54 -2.81
C ASP A 189 4.63 -5.78 -1.50
N THR A 190 4.21 -6.36 -0.37
CA THR A 190 4.18 -5.74 0.96
C THR A 190 5.00 -6.53 1.97
N HIS A 191 5.34 -5.92 3.11
CA HIS A 191 6.31 -6.47 4.09
C HIS A 191 7.61 -6.92 3.40
N PHE A 192 8.04 -6.14 2.41
CA PHE A 192 8.90 -6.62 1.34
C PHE A 192 10.29 -7.02 1.82
N VAL A 193 10.94 -6.11 2.55
CA VAL A 193 12.31 -6.28 3.07
C VAL A 193 12.31 -7.32 4.18
N GLN A 194 11.38 -7.20 5.13
CA GLN A 194 11.27 -8.04 6.33
C GLN A 194 11.09 -9.52 5.98
N ARG A 195 10.44 -9.82 4.85
CA ARG A 195 10.15 -11.19 4.41
C ARG A 195 11.02 -11.66 3.24
N GLY A 196 12.03 -10.89 2.83
CA GLY A 196 12.94 -11.26 1.74
C GLY A 196 12.23 -11.48 0.40
N ARG A 197 11.20 -10.70 0.08
CA ARG A 197 10.27 -10.96 -1.04
C ARG A 197 10.75 -10.51 -2.42
N ILE A 198 12.04 -10.19 -2.58
CA ILE A 198 12.60 -9.74 -3.85
C ILE A 198 12.46 -10.78 -4.96
N GLY A 199 12.69 -12.07 -4.66
CA GLY A 199 12.62 -13.14 -5.65
C GLY A 199 11.24 -13.27 -6.29
N ARG A 200 10.17 -13.17 -5.49
CA ARG A 200 8.79 -13.30 -6.03
C ARG A 200 8.32 -12.08 -6.80
N LEU A 201 8.83 -10.90 -6.45
CA LEU A 201 8.57 -9.69 -7.22
C LEU A 201 9.30 -9.73 -8.57
N MET A 202 10.56 -10.18 -8.58
CA MET A 202 11.31 -10.42 -9.83
C MET A 202 10.63 -11.46 -10.70
N TYR A 203 10.15 -12.57 -10.12
CA TYR A 203 9.35 -13.56 -10.83
C TYR A 203 8.12 -12.93 -11.48
N ALA A 204 7.35 -12.16 -10.71
CA ALA A 204 6.14 -11.51 -11.21
C ALA A 204 6.43 -10.56 -12.39
N VAL A 205 7.49 -9.76 -12.27
CA VAL A 205 7.94 -8.87 -13.34
C VAL A 205 8.44 -9.65 -14.56
N ALA A 206 9.13 -10.79 -14.38
CA ALA A 206 9.55 -11.63 -15.50
C ALA A 206 8.37 -12.29 -16.22
N THR A 207 7.31 -12.67 -15.50
CA THR A 207 6.06 -13.17 -16.12
C THR A 207 5.26 -12.09 -16.86
N ASN A 208 5.48 -10.82 -16.49
CA ASN A 208 4.81 -9.68 -17.11
C ASN A 208 5.78 -8.48 -17.22
N PRO A 209 6.68 -8.45 -18.21
CA PRO A 209 7.72 -7.41 -18.28
C PRO A 209 7.20 -5.98 -18.48
N GLY A 210 5.92 -5.82 -18.85
CA GLY A 210 5.27 -4.53 -19.06
C GLY A 210 4.80 -3.83 -17.78
N ILE A 211 4.82 -4.50 -16.63
CA ILE A 211 4.42 -3.91 -15.34
C ILE A 211 5.64 -3.56 -14.48
N LEU A 212 5.49 -2.51 -13.67
CA LEU A 212 6.46 -2.16 -12.64
C LEU A 212 6.19 -2.97 -11.37
N GLY A 213 7.19 -3.72 -10.90
CA GLY A 213 7.15 -4.35 -9.58
C GLY A 213 7.44 -3.32 -8.49
N ILE A 214 6.58 -3.22 -7.47
CA ILE A 214 6.72 -2.30 -6.34
C ILE A 214 6.83 -3.11 -5.06
N GLY A 215 8.02 -3.14 -4.46
CA GLY A 215 8.26 -3.71 -3.14
C GLY A 215 8.20 -2.63 -2.07
N LEU A 216 7.19 -2.70 -1.20
CA LEU A 216 7.00 -1.77 -0.08
C LEU A 216 7.45 -2.41 1.24
N GLY A 217 8.42 -1.79 1.91
CA GLY A 217 8.73 -2.07 3.31
C GLY A 217 7.60 -1.66 4.26
N GLU A 218 7.67 -2.14 5.49
CA GLU A 218 6.78 -1.66 6.57
C GLU A 218 6.92 -0.16 6.83
N ASP A 219 5.86 0.46 7.35
CA ASP A 219 5.75 1.91 7.60
C ASP A 219 6.21 2.80 6.42
N THR A 220 6.00 2.30 5.20
CA THR A 220 6.41 2.95 3.96
C THR A 220 5.32 2.80 2.92
N GLY A 221 5.14 3.79 2.06
CA GLY A 221 4.14 3.74 1.02
C GLY A 221 4.42 4.66 -0.17
N LEU A 222 3.49 4.62 -1.11
CA LEU A 222 3.45 5.54 -2.24
C LEU A 222 2.13 6.32 -2.20
N LEU A 223 2.23 7.64 -2.30
CA LEU A 223 1.12 8.50 -2.72
C LEU A 223 1.11 8.55 -4.24
N ILE A 224 0.01 8.16 -4.84
CA ILE A 224 -0.17 8.11 -6.28
C ILE A 224 -1.20 9.16 -6.69
N THR A 225 -0.74 10.15 -7.47
CA THR A 225 -1.55 11.22 -8.04
C THR A 225 -1.66 11.05 -9.54
N GLU A 226 -2.78 11.47 -10.12
CA GLU A 226 -3.04 11.42 -11.57
C GLU A 226 -2.98 9.99 -12.16
N GLY A 227 -2.92 8.96 -11.29
CA GLY A 227 -2.84 7.55 -11.68
C GLY A 227 -1.47 7.08 -12.16
N TYR A 228 -0.45 7.94 -12.22
CA TYR A 228 0.89 7.57 -12.71
C TYR A 228 2.06 8.20 -11.95
N MET A 229 1.85 9.28 -11.21
CA MET A 229 2.92 9.94 -10.46
C MET A 229 2.97 9.39 -9.03
N MET A 230 4.07 8.73 -8.67
CA MET A 230 4.23 8.07 -7.38
C MET A 230 5.24 8.82 -6.53
N GLU A 231 4.82 9.33 -5.37
CA GLU A 231 5.68 9.97 -4.37
C GLU A 231 5.90 9.02 -3.19
N ALA A 232 7.15 8.78 -2.82
CA ALA A 232 7.50 7.99 -1.65
C ALA A 232 7.11 8.72 -0.34
N ILE A 233 6.44 8.00 0.55
CA ILE A 233 6.02 8.46 1.87
C ILE A 233 6.37 7.42 2.94
N GLY A 234 6.48 7.85 4.19
CA GLY A 234 6.87 6.98 5.30
C GLY A 234 8.38 6.85 5.47
N SER A 235 8.79 5.96 6.37
CA SER A 235 10.13 5.94 6.96
C SER A 235 11.07 4.87 6.40
N GLY A 236 10.54 3.85 5.71
CA GLY A 236 11.32 2.72 5.23
C GLY A 236 11.63 2.72 3.74
N LEU A 237 11.93 1.53 3.22
CA LEU A 237 12.49 1.31 1.90
C LEU A 237 11.42 0.98 0.86
N ILE A 238 11.51 1.60 -0.31
CA ILE A 238 10.76 1.21 -1.51
C ILE A 238 11.73 0.72 -2.56
N ILE A 239 11.48 -0.47 -3.10
CA ILE A 239 12.25 -1.04 -4.20
C ILE A 239 11.32 -1.15 -5.41
N LEU A 240 11.75 -0.60 -6.54
CA LEU A 240 11.06 -0.78 -7.81
C LEU A 240 11.86 -1.76 -8.69
N VAL A 241 11.18 -2.73 -9.28
CA VAL A 241 11.75 -3.71 -10.20
C VAL A 241 11.10 -3.51 -11.56
N ASP A 242 11.92 -3.22 -12.57
CA ASP A 242 11.51 -2.86 -13.91
C ASP A 242 12.00 -3.89 -14.92
N GLY A 243 11.04 -4.58 -15.54
CA GLY A 243 11.26 -5.68 -16.48
C GLY A 243 11.41 -5.26 -17.93
N ARG A 244 11.23 -3.98 -18.28
CA ARG A 244 11.14 -3.56 -19.68
C ARG A 244 12.43 -3.70 -20.46
N ASN A 245 13.56 -3.85 -19.77
CA ASN A 245 14.87 -4.08 -20.36
C ASN A 245 15.32 -5.55 -20.30
N ILE A 246 14.45 -6.48 -19.89
CA ILE A 246 14.78 -7.91 -19.88
C ILE A 246 15.21 -8.33 -21.28
N VAL A 247 16.42 -8.89 -21.39
CA VAL A 247 16.99 -9.37 -22.65
C VAL A 247 16.59 -10.81 -22.91
N SER A 248 16.65 -11.64 -21.88
CA SER A 248 16.34 -13.06 -21.94
C SER A 248 15.77 -13.57 -20.63
N THR A 249 14.85 -14.53 -20.72
CA THR A 249 14.36 -15.32 -19.59
C THR A 249 13.92 -16.69 -20.11
N ASN A 250 14.11 -17.73 -19.31
CA ASN A 250 13.69 -19.10 -19.64
C ASN A 250 12.29 -19.46 -19.11
N ILE A 251 11.56 -18.49 -18.53
CA ILE A 251 10.31 -18.75 -17.79
C ILE A 251 9.21 -19.40 -18.63
N TYR A 252 9.17 -19.13 -19.94
CA TYR A 252 8.20 -19.73 -20.86
C TYR A 252 8.62 -21.14 -21.32
N ASP A 253 9.92 -21.46 -21.32
CA ASP A 253 10.47 -22.74 -21.80
C ASP A 253 10.51 -23.84 -20.73
N VAL A 254 10.81 -23.48 -19.48
CA VAL A 254 11.03 -24.49 -18.42
C VAL A 254 9.73 -25.11 -17.90
N GLU A 255 9.80 -26.32 -17.36
CA GLU A 255 8.66 -27.00 -16.73
C GLU A 255 8.31 -26.40 -15.35
N LEU A 256 7.12 -26.72 -14.84
CA LEU A 256 6.76 -26.41 -13.45
C LEU A 256 7.77 -27.07 -12.50
N GLY A 257 8.16 -26.36 -11.43
CA GLY A 257 9.18 -26.84 -10.49
C GLY A 257 10.63 -26.61 -10.95
N SER A 258 10.86 -26.07 -12.16
CA SER A 258 12.21 -25.74 -12.64
C SER A 258 12.65 -24.32 -12.25
N PRO A 259 13.95 -24.08 -12.04
CA PRO A 259 14.47 -22.75 -11.74
C PRO A 259 14.38 -21.81 -12.94
N ILE A 260 14.09 -20.53 -12.66
CA ILE A 260 14.04 -19.48 -13.68
C ILE A 260 15.31 -18.63 -13.69
N SER A 261 15.68 -18.16 -14.87
CA SER A 261 16.74 -17.18 -15.10
C SER A 261 16.13 -15.92 -15.73
N ILE A 262 16.60 -14.76 -15.31
CA ILE A 262 16.14 -13.46 -15.82
C ILE A 262 17.37 -12.58 -16.03
N GLU A 263 17.56 -12.12 -17.26
CA GLU A 263 18.68 -11.26 -17.63
C GLU A 263 18.24 -9.80 -17.73
N ASN A 264 19.06 -8.88 -17.22
CA ASN A 264 18.93 -7.43 -17.38
C ASN A 264 17.67 -6.79 -16.74
N LEU A 265 17.32 -7.23 -15.53
CA LEU A 265 16.37 -6.51 -14.67
C LEU A 265 16.96 -5.19 -14.19
N ARG A 266 16.16 -4.13 -14.22
CA ARG A 266 16.53 -2.84 -13.64
C ARG A 266 15.89 -2.67 -12.26
N VAL A 267 16.68 -2.23 -11.28
CA VAL A 267 16.20 -1.97 -9.93
C VAL A 267 16.39 -0.50 -9.58
N HIS A 268 15.38 0.09 -8.97
CA HIS A 268 15.43 1.41 -8.37
C HIS A 268 15.14 1.32 -6.88
N VAL A 269 15.70 2.24 -6.10
CA VAL A 269 15.42 2.39 -4.68
C VAL A 269 14.91 3.81 -4.47
N MET A 270 13.79 3.96 -3.76
CA MET A 270 13.24 5.27 -3.43
C MET A 270 13.34 5.54 -1.93
N SER A 271 13.69 6.77 -1.60
CA SER A 271 13.61 7.35 -0.27
C SER A 271 12.44 8.32 -0.18
N ILE A 272 12.03 8.70 1.03
CA ILE A 272 10.92 9.63 1.24
C ILE A 272 11.04 10.88 0.33
N PHE A 273 9.92 11.27 -0.27
CA PHE A 273 9.77 12.36 -1.24
C PHE A 273 10.40 12.17 -2.62
N ASP A 274 11.11 11.07 -2.89
CA ASP A 274 11.45 10.72 -4.26
C ASP A 274 10.17 10.47 -5.06
N LYS A 275 10.25 10.75 -6.37
CA LYS A 275 9.10 10.56 -7.27
C LYS A 275 9.44 9.60 -8.40
N TYR A 276 8.52 8.72 -8.74
CA TYR A 276 8.61 7.87 -9.92
C TYR A 276 7.44 8.15 -10.85
N ASP A 277 7.76 8.55 -12.09
CA ASP A 277 6.78 8.74 -13.16
C ASP A 277 6.59 7.44 -13.91
N LEU A 278 5.41 6.83 -13.81
CA LEU A 278 5.09 5.55 -14.47
C LEU A 278 4.97 5.66 -16.00
N ILE A 279 4.66 6.84 -16.55
CA ILE A 279 4.55 7.05 -18.00
C ILE A 279 5.95 7.22 -18.61
N GLN A 280 6.76 8.08 -17.99
CA GLN A 280 8.15 8.31 -18.44
C GLN A 280 9.11 7.22 -17.96
N HIS A 281 8.68 6.43 -16.98
CA HIS A 281 9.46 5.45 -16.26
C HIS A 281 10.79 6.00 -15.74
N ARG A 282 10.68 7.12 -15.03
CA ARG A 282 11.80 7.90 -14.56
C ARG A 282 11.69 8.12 -13.05
N LEU A 283 12.77 7.76 -12.34
CA LEU A 283 12.97 8.15 -10.95
C LEU A 283 13.54 9.58 -10.89
N LEU A 284 12.90 10.41 -10.09
CA LEU A 284 13.30 11.76 -9.72
C LEU A 284 13.72 11.74 -8.25
N ILE A 285 15.03 11.80 -8.02
CA ILE A 285 15.61 11.81 -6.68
C ILE A 285 15.56 13.23 -6.12
N LYS A 286 14.97 13.41 -4.93
CA LYS A 286 14.93 14.71 -4.25
C LYS A 286 16.30 15.01 -3.63
N LYS A 287 17.05 15.92 -4.27
CA LYS A 287 18.45 16.22 -3.91
C LYS A 287 18.65 17.00 -2.60
N SER A 288 17.58 17.46 -1.94
CA SER A 288 17.66 18.25 -0.71
C SER A 288 16.61 17.80 0.30
N VAL A 289 17.00 16.90 1.19
CA VAL A 289 16.38 16.77 2.51
C VAL A 289 17.41 17.36 3.45
N LYS A 290 17.20 18.60 3.92
CA LYS A 290 17.92 19.04 5.11
C LYS A 290 17.45 18.10 6.21
N VAL A 291 18.36 17.30 6.76
CA VAL A 291 18.08 16.59 8.00
C VAL A 291 17.85 17.68 9.03
N GLU A 292 16.59 17.91 9.41
CA GLU A 292 16.31 18.75 10.57
C GLU A 292 16.93 18.04 11.79
N GLU A 293 17.71 18.76 12.58
CA GLU A 293 18.31 18.22 13.81
C GLU A 293 17.21 17.59 14.67
N GLY A 294 17.29 16.28 14.89
CA GLY A 294 16.28 15.48 15.62
C GLY A 294 15.58 14.41 14.79
N VAL A 295 15.68 14.43 13.47
CA VAL A 295 15.09 13.41 12.59
C VAL A 295 16.12 12.32 12.28
N PHE A 296 16.36 11.41 13.23
CA PHE A 296 17.05 10.16 12.98
C PHE A 296 16.04 9.01 12.94
N ILE A 297 15.98 8.30 11.80
CA ILE A 297 15.20 7.08 11.65
C ILE A 297 15.96 5.98 12.39
N HIS A 298 15.61 5.74 13.66
CA HIS A 298 16.07 4.56 14.36
C HIS A 298 15.18 3.38 13.97
N ALA A 299 15.76 2.39 13.29
CA ALA A 299 15.11 1.11 13.07
C ALA A 299 14.78 0.48 14.44
N PRO A 300 13.58 -0.08 14.66
CA PRO A 300 13.26 -0.77 15.90
C PRO A 300 14.18 -2.00 16.03
N GLY A 301 15.11 -1.99 17.00
CA GLY A 301 15.91 -3.17 17.35
C GLY A 301 17.41 -3.02 17.53
N SER A 302 18.01 -1.82 17.43
CA SER A 302 19.48 -1.67 17.57
C SER A 302 19.99 -1.49 19.01
N ASN A 303 19.27 -1.96 20.03
CA ASN A 303 19.79 -2.03 21.40
C ASN A 303 20.14 -3.49 21.76
N LEU A 304 21.21 -3.99 21.16
CA LEU A 304 22.00 -5.07 21.73
C LEU A 304 23.47 -4.72 21.52
N LEU A 305 24.21 -4.72 22.64
CA LEU A 305 25.65 -4.52 22.83
C LEU A 305 26.09 -3.10 23.25
N GLN A 306 25.88 -2.79 24.54
CA GLN A 306 26.97 -2.35 25.42
C GLN A 306 27.31 -3.51 26.35
#